data_AF-A0A9E7L227-F1
#
_entry.id   AF-A0A9E7L227-F1
#
_cell.length_a   1.000
_cell.length_b   1.000
_cell.length_c   1.000
_cell.angle_alpha   90.00
_cell.angle_beta   90.00
_cell.angle_gamma   90.00
#
_symmetry.space_group_name_H-M   'P 1'
#
loop_
_entity.id
_entity.type
_entity.pdbx_description
1 polymer ?
#
loop_
_entity_poly.entity_id
_entity_poly.type
_entity_poly.pdbx_seq_one_letter_code
_entity_poly.pdbx_strand_id
1 'polypeptide(L)'
;VVDRSLSSIEGKSTIAISNSFILNSILYVPNLFCNLLSISKLTKDLNCVTKLFPFYYKFQDLYSRKMIDSAKESVGLYYLEEDATSNKQD
;
A
#
# COMPACT_ATOMS: atom_id res chain seq x y z
N VAL A 1 11.47 -13.87 -0.58
CA VAL A 1 10.36 -14.63 0.07
C VAL A 1 9.89 -13.82 1.26
N VAL A 2 8.85 -13.01 1.09
CA VAL A 2 8.16 -12.39 2.24
C VAL A 2 7.21 -13.44 2.79
N ASP A 3 7.48 -13.89 4.02
CA ASP A 3 6.61 -14.82 4.71
C ASP A 3 5.24 -14.17 4.95
N ARG A 4 4.20 -14.82 4.46
CA ARG A 4 2.82 -14.29 4.39
C ARG A 4 2.11 -14.29 5.75
N SER A 5 2.87 -14.44 6.85
CA SER A 5 2.37 -14.76 8.19
C SER A 5 2.52 -13.64 9.23
N LEU A 6 3.36 -12.62 9.01
CA LEU A 6 3.82 -11.82 10.16
C LEU A 6 2.79 -10.82 10.70
N SER A 7 1.90 -10.24 9.90
CA SER A 7 0.90 -9.30 10.43
C SER A 7 -0.48 -9.94 10.44
N SER A 8 -0.88 -10.52 11.58
CA SER A 8 -2.28 -10.94 11.78
C SER A 8 -3.17 -9.70 11.73
N ILE A 9 -4.01 -9.60 10.69
CA ILE A 9 -5.06 -8.59 10.60
C ILE A 9 -6.17 -9.03 11.57
N GLU A 10 -6.12 -8.52 12.79
CA GLU A 10 -7.12 -8.83 13.83
C GLU A 10 -8.31 -7.88 13.71
N GLY A 11 -9.06 -8.03 12.62
CA GLY A 11 -10.44 -7.56 12.54
C GLY A 11 -10.69 -6.25 11.79
N LYS A 12 -11.94 -6.16 11.33
CA LYS A 12 -12.59 -4.93 10.87
C LYS A 12 -13.03 -4.16 12.12
N SER A 13 -12.42 -3.03 12.41
CA SER A 13 -12.95 -2.13 13.44
C SER A 13 -13.77 -1.00 12.81
N THR A 14 -14.54 -0.31 13.65
CA THR A 14 -15.29 0.88 13.28
C THR A 14 -14.73 2.04 14.08
N ILE A 15 -14.30 3.10 13.40
CA ILE A 15 -13.82 4.34 14.04
C ILE A 15 -14.76 5.48 13.68
N ALA A 16 -15.19 6.22 14.70
CA ALA A 16 -15.81 7.52 14.51
C ALA A 16 -14.69 8.57 14.40
N ILE A 17 -14.49 9.12 13.21
CA ILE A 17 -13.56 10.25 13.00
C ILE A 17 -14.19 11.55 13.48
N SER A 18 -15.52 11.65 13.42
CA SER A 18 -16.32 12.74 13.96
C SER A 18 -17.74 12.24 14.29
N ASN A 19 -18.56 13.07 14.94
CA ASN A 19 -19.95 12.74 15.29
C ASN A 19 -20.82 12.34 14.09
N SER A 20 -20.41 12.67 12.86
CA SER A 20 -21.14 12.35 11.62
C SER A 20 -20.38 11.43 10.66
N PHE A 21 -19.12 11.09 10.94
CA PHE A 21 -18.30 10.27 10.04
C PHE A 21 -17.78 9.02 10.73
N ILE A 22 -18.46 7.91 10.45
CA ILE A 22 -18.12 6.59 10.94
C ILE A 22 -17.49 5.80 9.79
N LEU A 23 -16.21 5.46 9.92
CA LEU A 23 -15.56 4.53 9.01
C LEU A 23 -15.79 3.11 9.53
N ASN A 24 -16.48 2.31 8.71
CA ASN A 24 -16.64 0.88 8.92
C ASN A 24 -15.54 0.12 8.19
N SER A 25 -15.18 -1.06 8.70
CA SER A 25 -14.16 -1.92 8.07
C SER A 25 -12.77 -1.31 8.00
N ILE A 26 -12.37 -0.55 9.03
CA ILE A 26 -10.97 -0.12 9.14
C ILE A 26 -10.09 -1.30 9.56
N LEU A 27 -8.85 -1.28 9.09
CA LEU A 27 -7.88 -2.33 9.34
C LEU A 27 -7.20 -2.10 10.69
N TYR A 28 -7.47 -2.96 11.66
CA TYR A 28 -6.74 -2.97 12.93
C TYR A 28 -5.56 -3.94 12.85
N VAL A 29 -4.34 -3.41 13.00
CA VAL A 29 -3.11 -4.20 12.94
C VAL A 29 -2.29 -3.92 14.20
N PRO A 30 -2.51 -4.66 15.31
CA PRO A 30 -1.84 -4.40 16.58
C PRO A 30 -0.34 -4.68 16.52
N ASN A 31 0.08 -5.62 15.67
CA ASN A 31 1.48 -5.94 15.41
C ASN A 31 1.74 -5.87 13.90
N LEU A 32 2.38 -4.79 13.46
CA LEU A 32 2.83 -4.62 12.08
C LEU A 32 4.34 -4.86 12.02
N PHE A 33 4.76 -5.92 11.33
CA PHE A 33 6.19 -6.27 11.18
C PHE A 33 6.84 -5.63 9.94
N CYS A 34 6.11 -4.76 9.24
CA CYS A 34 6.59 -4.01 8.09
C CYS A 34 6.49 -2.50 8.33
N ASN A 35 7.24 -1.73 7.55
CA ASN A 35 7.18 -0.27 7.59
C ASN A 35 5.92 0.23 6.86
N LEU A 36 5.27 1.25 7.42
CA LEU A 36 4.19 1.96 6.73
C LEU A 36 4.76 3.01 5.78
N LEU A 37 4.28 2.99 4.54
CA LEU A 37 4.59 4.01 3.55
C LEU A 37 3.49 5.07 3.53
N SER A 38 3.84 6.30 3.84
CA SER A 38 2.93 7.44 3.66
C SER A 38 2.87 7.84 2.19
N ILE A 39 1.68 7.76 1.58
CA ILE A 39 1.44 8.20 0.19
C ILE A 39 1.84 9.66 0.01
N SER A 40 1.51 10.53 0.97
CA SER A 40 1.80 11.97 0.86
C SER A 40 3.30 12.26 0.88
N LYS A 41 4.08 11.48 1.65
CA LYS A 41 5.55 11.54 1.64
C LYS A 41 6.09 11.04 0.31
N LEU A 42 5.65 9.87 -0.14
CA LEU A 42 6.08 9.27 -1.40
C LEU A 42 5.83 10.21 -2.60
N THR A 43 4.64 10.80 -2.71
CA THR A 43 4.29 11.70 -3.81
C THR A 43 5.14 12.98 -3.81
N LYS A 44 5.56 13.46 -2.65
CA LYS A 44 6.44 14.64 -2.52
C LYS A 44 7.88 14.29 -2.88
N ASP A 45 8.40 13.21 -2.30
CA ASP A 45 9.79 12.79 -2.47
C ASP A 45 10.08 12.38 -3.92
N LEU A 46 9.11 11.75 -4.60
CA LEU A 46 9.24 11.30 -5.99
C LEU A 46 8.62 12.25 -7.03
N ASN A 47 8.04 13.37 -6.61
CA ASN A 47 7.28 14.27 -7.48
C ASN A 47 6.30 13.52 -8.41
N CYS A 48 5.51 12.62 -7.82
CA CYS A 48 4.66 11.69 -8.56
C CYS A 48 3.18 11.87 -8.21
N VAL A 49 2.32 11.36 -9.10
CA VAL A 49 0.89 11.21 -8.85
C VAL A 49 0.55 9.74 -8.67
N THR A 50 -0.35 9.48 -7.73
CA THR A 50 -0.83 8.14 -7.42
C THR A 50 -2.27 7.99 -7.92
N LYS A 51 -2.54 6.91 -8.66
CA LYS A 51 -3.89 6.54 -9.13
C LYS A 51 -4.35 5.27 -8.43
N LEU A 52 -5.48 5.37 -7.73
CA LEU A 52 -6.15 4.25 -7.06
C LEU A 52 -7.10 3.57 -8.05
N PHE A 53 -7.01 2.25 -8.14
CA PHE A 53 -7.97 1.38 -8.83
C PHE A 53 -8.52 0.34 -7.84
N PRO A 54 -9.66 -0.30 -8.15
CA PRO A 54 -10.30 -1.23 -7.21
C PRO A 54 -9.40 -2.36 -6.65
N PHE A 55 -8.37 -2.78 -7.39
CA PHE A 55 -7.50 -3.91 -7.02
C PHE A 55 -6.00 -3.60 -7.07
N TYR A 56 -5.61 -2.38 -7.43
CA TYR A 56 -4.19 -2.01 -7.57
C TYR A 56 -3.99 -0.49 -7.54
N TYR A 57 -2.73 -0.09 -7.37
CA TYR A 57 -2.28 1.29 -7.43
C TYR A 57 -1.21 1.49 -8.49
N LYS A 58 -1.12 2.70 -9.01
CA LYS A 58 -0.08 3.13 -9.93
C LYS A 58 0.55 4.43 -9.49
N PHE A 59 1.88 4.46 -9.46
CA PHE A 59 2.68 5.66 -9.25
C PHE A 59 3.23 6.13 -10.59
N GLN A 60 2.94 7.36 -10.96
CA GLN A 60 3.34 7.95 -12.23
C GLN A 60 4.12 9.22 -11.97
N ASP A 61 5.34 9.32 -12.51
CA ASP A 61 6.15 10.53 -12.43
C ASP A 61 5.43 11.70 -13.11
N LEU A 62 5.37 12.85 -12.45
CA LEU A 62 4.60 13.99 -12.97
C LEU A 62 5.26 14.62 -14.19
N TYR A 63 6.60 14.61 -14.25
CA TYR A 63 7.36 15.27 -15.31
C TYR A 63 7.41 14.42 -16.59
N SER A 64 7.99 13.22 -16.50
CA SER A 64 8.17 12.30 -17.62
C SER A 64 6.91 11.54 -18.01
N ARG A 65 5.88 11.54 -17.15
CA ARG A 65 4.66 10.72 -17.27
C ARG A 65 4.92 9.22 -17.30
N LYS A 66 6.14 8.77 -16.99
CA LYS A 66 6.47 7.35 -16.93
C LYS A 66 5.89 6.73 -15.66
N MET A 67 5.52 5.46 -15.78
CA MET A 67 5.19 4.64 -14.62
C MET A 67 6.47 4.45 -13.80
N ILE A 68 6.40 4.78 -12.51
CA ILE A 68 7.47 4.51 -11.55
C ILE A 68 7.30 3.08 -11.05
N ASP A 69 6.12 2.77 -10.54
CA ASP A 69 5.83 1.46 -9.94
C ASP A 69 4.30 1.23 -9.78
N SER A 70 3.91 0.02 -9.39
CA SER A 70 2.55 -0.36 -9.04
C SER A 70 2.49 -1.20 -7.77
N ALA A 71 1.41 -1.03 -7.00
CA ALA A 71 1.14 -1.85 -5.83
C ALA A 71 -0.11 -2.70 -6.06
N LYS A 72 -0.15 -3.92 -5.52
CA LYS A 72 -1.34 -4.78 -5.54
C LYS A 72 -2.05 -4.76 -4.21
N GLU A 73 -3.36 -4.93 -4.27
CA GLU A 73 -4.21 -5.09 -3.08
C GLU A 73 -4.19 -6.55 -2.60
N SER A 74 -4.17 -6.73 -1.28
CA SER A 74 -4.39 -8.01 -0.60
C SER A 74 -4.96 -7.75 0.79
N VAL A 75 -6.16 -8.26 1.04
CA VAL A 75 -6.83 -8.24 2.35
C VAL A 75 -6.96 -6.81 2.94
N GLY A 76 -7.28 -5.84 2.09
CA GLY A 76 -7.43 -4.43 2.44
C GLY A 76 -6.13 -3.63 2.55
N LEU A 77 -4.97 -4.25 2.27
CA LEU A 77 -3.66 -3.62 2.27
C LEU A 77 -3.04 -3.60 0.88
N TYR A 78 -2.15 -2.62 0.65
CA TYR A 78 -1.39 -2.51 -0.58
C TYR A 78 0.08 -2.81 -0.31
N TYR A 79 0.69 -3.61 -1.18
CA TYR A 79 2.11 -3.93 -1.14
C TYR A 79 2.75 -3.62 -2.51
N LEU A 80 3.95 -3.06 -2.48
CA LEU A 80 4.77 -2.89 -3.68
C LEU A 80 5.23 -4.28 -4.13
N GLU A 81 5.11 -4.57 -5.42
CA GLU A 81 5.69 -5.80 -5.95
C GLU A 81 7.21 -5.64 -5.95
N GLU A 82 7.95 -6.55 -5.31
CA GLU A 82 9.38 -6.65 -5.57
C GLU A 82 9.56 -7.12 -7.02
N ASP A 83 10.32 -6.37 -7.81
CA ASP A 83 10.77 -6.83 -9.11
C ASP A 83 11.46 -8.18 -8.93
N ALA A 84 10.92 -9.23 -9.54
CA ALA A 84 11.51 -10.57 -9.57
C ALA A 84 12.78 -10.63 -10.46
N THR A 85 13.65 -9.63 -10.37
CA THR A 85 14.91 -9.54 -11.10
C THR A 85 16.08 -9.54 -10.14
N SER A 86 16.33 -10.69 -9.51
CA SER A 86 17.68 -11.20 -9.23
C SER A 86 17.58 -12.67 -8.86
N ASN A 87 17.61 -13.53 -9.89
CA ASN A 87 18.25 -14.86 -9.93
C ASN A 87 17.91 -15.50 -11.29
N LYS A 88 18.48 -14.96 -12.37
CA LYS A 88 18.81 -15.80 -13.52
C LYS A 88 20.19 -16.37 -13.22
N GLN A 89 20.20 -17.57 -12.66
CA GLN A 89 21.39 -18.41 -12.64
C GLN A 89 21.35 -19.22 -13.95
N ASP A 90 22.12 -18.78 -14.93
CA ASP A 90 22.67 -19.62 -16.01
C ASP A 90 24.20 -19.51 -15.92
#